data_AF-A0A958KWZ3-F1
#
_entry.id   AF-A0A958KWZ3-F1
#
_cell.length_a   1.000
_cell.length_b   1.000
_cell.length_c   1.000
_cell.angle_alpha   90.00
_cell.angle_beta   90.00
_cell.angle_gamma   90.00
#
_symmetry.space_group_name_H-M   'P 1'
#
loop_
_entity.id
_entity.type
_entity.pdbx_description
1 polymer ?
#
loop_
_entity_poly.entity_id
_entity_poly.type
_entity_poly.pdbx_seq_one_letter_code
_entity_poly.pdbx_strand_id
1 'polypeptide(L)'
;MKKLIWPLLSLAFYGTPTWATEFNFSSKLDRFAVNVTDSGAIFNGEKVSLEPFMFIKPLFDAQFEAACPDKIGRPDLTITRIQGNKEEKRIVYIDKKVISDGKNCGSVTGHGIYQLPLHRNWFEGKKTVTIGLGDSFSVWKDGRLVVEFDKTDFGWRNKDRDFFTNWEFFNKFLHATKDFPIDFRVHPSAAKEYTSFELRQGGRKFTFVKVGETTWAVQFPGSPWLAASGNFGIFEDMSQRIWISPLEKTLRIIRDPLANLDTRTKALRELSKHWGPDLNYVLREVVLTGGDNVEIKKDIVNLLRSRPTDENFKVLVDVLKTSTDQAFLYTVTKALRVRNPKGPIILETDHDDVVKSKINEWTLWRRQLKD
;
A
#
# COMPACT_ATOMS: atom_id res chain seq x y z
N MET A 1 -35.60 61.05 36.58
CA MET A 1 -35.35 59.62 36.25
C MET A 1 -36.24 59.20 35.09
N LYS A 2 -35.71 59.15 33.87
CA LYS A 2 -36.44 58.71 32.67
C LYS A 2 -36.04 57.26 32.37
N LYS A 3 -37.02 56.35 32.32
CA LYS A 3 -36.84 54.95 31.91
C LYS A 3 -36.73 54.88 30.38
N LEU A 4 -35.65 54.26 29.89
CA LEU A 4 -35.46 53.92 28.48
C LEU A 4 -36.06 52.53 28.23
N ILE A 5 -37.00 52.43 27.29
CA ILE A 5 -37.58 51.17 26.80
C ILE A 5 -36.86 50.86 25.48
N TRP A 6 -36.21 49.71 25.39
CA TRP A 6 -35.69 49.15 24.13
C TRP A 6 -36.74 48.21 23.53
N PRO A 7 -37.09 48.33 22.23
CA PRO A 7 -37.90 47.33 21.57
C PRO A 7 -37.02 46.15 21.11
N LEU A 8 -37.45 44.95 21.48
CA LEU A 8 -36.99 43.69 20.88
C LEU A 8 -37.50 43.62 19.43
N LEU A 9 -36.59 43.79 18.46
CA LEU A 9 -36.85 43.39 17.08
C LEU A 9 -36.59 41.89 16.95
N SER A 10 -37.67 41.11 16.95
CA SER A 10 -37.66 39.71 16.52
C SER A 10 -37.65 39.67 14.98
N LEU A 11 -36.46 39.53 14.38
CA LEU A 11 -36.33 39.20 12.96
C LEU A 11 -36.70 37.72 12.78
N ALA A 12 -37.96 37.47 12.43
CA ALA A 12 -38.39 36.20 11.87
C ALA A 12 -37.77 36.06 10.47
N PHE A 13 -36.72 35.25 10.35
CA PHE A 13 -36.21 34.78 9.06
C PHE A 13 -37.28 33.87 8.44
N TYR A 14 -38.07 34.41 7.52
CA TYR A 14 -38.86 33.63 6.57
C TYR A 14 -37.90 32.99 5.56
N GLY A 15 -37.33 31.84 5.93
CA GLY A 15 -36.71 30.96 4.94
C GLY A 15 -37.79 30.45 4.00
N THR A 16 -37.76 30.84 2.72
CA THR A 16 -38.55 30.17 1.68
C THR A 16 -38.23 28.67 1.75
N PRO A 17 -39.24 27.77 1.73
CA PRO A 17 -38.97 26.34 1.70
C PRO A 17 -38.16 26.04 0.43
N THR A 18 -36.89 25.69 0.61
CA THR A 18 -36.09 25.13 -0.47
C THR A 18 -36.72 23.79 -0.82
N TRP A 19 -37.33 23.71 -1.99
CA TRP A 19 -38.02 22.50 -2.45
C TRP A 19 -36.95 21.43 -2.68
N ALA A 20 -36.84 20.48 -1.75
CA ALA A 20 -35.91 19.37 -1.88
C ALA A 20 -36.26 18.57 -3.15
N THR A 21 -35.24 18.23 -3.94
CA THR A 21 -35.36 17.30 -5.05
C THR A 21 -35.01 15.91 -4.54
N GLU A 22 -35.94 14.97 -4.66
CA GLU A 22 -35.72 13.59 -4.24
C GLU A 22 -35.17 12.77 -5.41
N PHE A 23 -34.12 11.99 -5.16
CA PHE A 23 -33.57 11.03 -6.11
C PHE A 23 -33.72 9.62 -5.56
N ASN A 24 -34.50 8.81 -6.27
CA ASN A 24 -34.73 7.41 -5.98
C ASN A 24 -33.82 6.52 -6.84
N PHE A 25 -33.03 5.68 -6.20
CA PHE A 25 -32.08 4.77 -6.84
C PHE A 25 -32.55 3.33 -6.66
N SER A 26 -32.56 2.57 -7.76
CA SER A 26 -32.84 1.13 -7.73
C SER A 26 -31.83 0.39 -8.60
N SER A 27 -31.03 -0.47 -7.98
CA SER A 27 -30.08 -1.37 -8.65
C SER A 27 -30.36 -2.83 -8.25
N LYS A 28 -29.50 -3.75 -8.69
CA LYS A 28 -29.51 -5.14 -8.17
C LYS A 28 -28.99 -5.24 -6.74
N LEU A 29 -28.22 -4.26 -6.29
CA LEU A 29 -27.51 -4.27 -5.01
C LEU A 29 -28.30 -3.57 -3.91
N ASP A 30 -29.07 -2.54 -4.25
CA ASP A 30 -29.72 -1.67 -3.27
C ASP A 30 -30.92 -0.93 -3.84
N ARG A 31 -31.76 -0.42 -2.94
CA ARG A 31 -32.82 0.56 -3.23
C ARG A 31 -32.83 1.62 -2.14
N PHE A 32 -32.69 2.88 -2.51
CA PHE A 32 -32.57 3.98 -1.56
C PHE A 32 -32.96 5.32 -2.18
N ALA A 33 -33.28 6.30 -1.32
CA ALA A 33 -33.70 7.64 -1.71
C ALA A 33 -32.78 8.69 -1.09
N VAL A 34 -32.36 9.69 -1.86
CA VAL A 34 -31.53 10.81 -1.37
C VAL A 34 -32.23 12.12 -1.67
N ASN A 35 -32.41 12.94 -0.63
CA ASN A 35 -33.00 14.27 -0.75
C ASN A 35 -31.91 15.31 -0.96
N VAL A 36 -31.97 16.04 -2.05
CA VAL A 36 -31.00 17.07 -2.43
C VAL A 36 -31.62 18.44 -2.28
N THR A 37 -30.93 19.32 -1.58
CA THR A 37 -31.25 20.75 -1.46
C THR A 37 -30.06 21.57 -1.95
N ASP A 38 -30.23 22.88 -2.08
CA ASP A 38 -29.13 23.80 -2.39
C ASP A 38 -28.00 23.76 -1.36
N SER A 39 -28.32 23.33 -0.13
CA SER A 39 -27.39 23.31 1.01
C SER A 39 -26.70 21.96 1.25
N GLY A 40 -27.08 20.90 0.54
CA GLY A 40 -26.56 19.55 0.80
C GLY A 40 -27.47 18.42 0.34
N ALA A 41 -26.99 17.18 0.53
CA ALA A 41 -27.77 15.96 0.35
C ALA A 41 -28.02 15.28 1.69
N ILE A 42 -29.20 14.66 1.83
CA ILE A 42 -29.65 13.97 3.04
C ILE A 42 -30.09 12.54 2.68
N PHE A 43 -29.59 11.56 3.42
CA PHE A 43 -30.00 10.16 3.35
C PHE A 43 -30.36 9.68 4.75
N ASN A 44 -31.56 9.13 4.96
CA ASN A 44 -32.05 8.69 6.28
C ASN A 44 -31.92 9.75 7.39
N GLY A 45 -32.09 11.02 7.06
CA GLY A 45 -31.95 12.14 8.01
C GLY A 45 -30.52 12.62 8.26
N GLU A 46 -29.51 11.94 7.71
CA GLU A 46 -28.10 12.30 7.86
C GLU A 46 -27.57 13.02 6.61
N LYS A 47 -26.66 13.98 6.82
CA LYS A 47 -25.97 14.65 5.72
C LYS A 47 -25.02 13.68 5.02
N VAL A 48 -25.05 13.67 3.70
CA VAL A 48 -24.20 12.80 2.88
C VAL A 48 -23.49 13.57 1.76
N SER A 49 -22.51 12.94 1.13
CA SER A 49 -21.71 13.56 0.07
C SER A 49 -22.56 13.96 -1.14
N LEU A 50 -22.33 15.17 -1.65
CA LEU A 50 -22.90 15.64 -2.92
C LEU A 50 -22.12 15.17 -4.14
N GLU A 51 -20.92 14.62 -3.96
CA GLU A 51 -20.00 14.26 -5.03
C GLU A 51 -20.63 13.33 -6.10
N PRO A 52 -21.40 12.28 -5.75
CA PRO A 52 -22.04 11.43 -6.77
C PRO A 52 -22.98 12.19 -7.72
N PHE A 53 -23.55 13.32 -7.28
CA PHE A 53 -24.48 14.11 -8.11
C PHE A 53 -23.82 14.84 -9.28
N MET A 54 -22.50 15.00 -9.28
CA MET A 54 -21.76 15.53 -10.44
C MET A 54 -21.96 14.64 -11.68
N PHE A 55 -22.18 13.34 -11.48
CA PHE A 55 -22.42 12.39 -12.58
C PHE A 55 -23.92 12.14 -12.83
N ILE A 56 -24.78 12.40 -11.84
CA ILE A 56 -26.23 12.16 -11.95
C ILE A 56 -26.95 13.32 -12.63
N LYS A 57 -26.68 14.57 -12.21
CA LYS A 57 -27.41 15.74 -12.73
C LYS A 57 -27.38 15.83 -14.26
N PRO A 58 -26.22 15.68 -14.93
CA PRO A 58 -26.16 15.76 -16.40
C PRO A 58 -27.04 14.73 -17.11
N LEU A 59 -27.37 13.60 -16.47
CA LEU A 59 -28.22 12.57 -17.09
C LEU A 59 -29.64 13.06 -17.33
N PHE A 60 -30.13 13.96 -16.47
CA PHE A 60 -31.48 14.50 -16.56
C PHE A 60 -31.56 15.73 -17.44
N ASP A 61 -30.44 16.42 -17.64
CA ASP A 61 -30.35 17.57 -18.53
C ASP A 61 -30.12 17.14 -20.00
N ALA A 62 -29.68 15.89 -20.21
CA ALA A 62 -29.52 15.30 -21.54
C ALA A 62 -30.88 15.01 -22.22
N GLN A 63 -30.94 15.31 -23.52
CA GLN A 63 -32.03 14.91 -24.41
C GLN A 63 -31.63 13.67 -25.22
N PHE A 64 -32.52 12.68 -25.28
CA PHE A 64 -32.32 11.46 -26.07
C PHE A 64 -33.30 11.45 -27.23
N GLU A 65 -32.79 11.40 -28.45
CA GLU A 65 -33.60 11.47 -29.67
C GLU A 65 -33.71 10.12 -30.39
N ALA A 66 -32.77 9.20 -30.16
CA ALA A 66 -32.76 7.90 -30.81
C ALA A 66 -33.67 6.91 -30.08
N ALA A 67 -34.45 6.12 -30.84
CA ALA A 67 -35.25 5.03 -30.28
C ALA A 67 -34.34 3.98 -29.61
N CYS A 68 -34.78 3.43 -28.49
CA CYS A 68 -34.07 2.36 -27.82
C CYS A 68 -34.13 1.04 -28.62
N PRO A 69 -33.04 0.25 -28.66
CA PRO A 69 -33.10 -1.11 -29.18
C PRO A 69 -34.13 -1.97 -28.43
N ASP A 70 -34.86 -2.83 -29.14
CA ASP A 70 -35.91 -3.67 -28.56
C ASP A 70 -35.42 -4.62 -27.45
N LYS A 71 -34.13 -4.96 -27.44
CA LYS A 71 -33.51 -5.88 -26.48
C LYS A 71 -32.17 -5.38 -25.96
N ILE A 72 -32.20 -4.43 -25.02
CA ILE A 72 -30.99 -3.97 -24.32
C ILE A 72 -30.61 -4.92 -23.17
N GLY A 73 -31.62 -5.49 -22.50
CA GLY A 73 -31.46 -6.41 -21.36
C GLY A 73 -32.01 -5.82 -20.06
N ARG A 74 -31.54 -6.36 -18.93
CA ARG A 74 -31.93 -5.88 -17.59
C ARG A 74 -31.08 -4.65 -17.22
N PRO A 75 -31.67 -3.56 -16.70
CA PRO A 75 -30.90 -2.39 -16.29
C PRO A 75 -30.03 -2.67 -15.07
N ASP A 76 -28.91 -1.95 -15.00
CA ASP A 76 -27.98 -1.98 -13.87
C ASP A 76 -28.41 -0.98 -12.78
N LEU A 77 -28.91 0.18 -13.21
CA LEU A 77 -29.40 1.24 -12.34
C LEU A 77 -30.64 1.90 -12.95
N THR A 78 -31.60 2.22 -12.11
CA THR A 78 -32.70 3.14 -12.42
C THR A 78 -32.63 4.28 -11.42
N ILE A 79 -32.64 5.52 -11.94
CA ILE A 79 -32.68 6.75 -11.15
C ILE A 79 -33.97 7.48 -11.49
N THR A 80 -34.76 7.80 -10.47
CA THR A 80 -35.96 8.62 -10.61
C THR A 80 -35.75 9.93 -9.86
N ARG A 81 -35.89 11.07 -10.55
CA ARG A 81 -35.83 12.42 -9.99
C ARG A 81 -37.26 12.91 -9.77
N ILE A 82 -37.59 13.30 -8.54
CA ILE A 82 -38.89 13.86 -8.15
C ILE A 82 -38.69 15.30 -7.71
N GLN A 83 -39.36 16.23 -8.39
CA GLN A 83 -39.33 17.66 -8.07
C GLN A 83 -40.76 18.22 -8.10
N GLY A 84 -41.33 18.45 -6.91
CA GLY A 84 -42.75 18.77 -6.77
C GLY A 84 -43.62 17.63 -7.31
N ASN A 85 -44.47 17.92 -8.29
CA ASN A 85 -45.34 16.92 -8.95
C ASN A 85 -44.73 16.31 -10.22
N LYS A 86 -43.47 16.64 -10.56
CA LYS A 86 -42.81 16.11 -11.75
C LYS A 86 -41.92 14.93 -11.38
N GLU A 87 -42.11 13.83 -12.08
CA GLU A 87 -41.27 12.63 -12.00
C GLU A 87 -40.55 12.43 -13.33
N GLU A 88 -39.23 12.31 -13.28
CA GLU A 88 -38.41 11.97 -14.43
C GLU A 88 -37.59 10.72 -14.14
N LYS A 89 -37.46 9.83 -15.12
CA LYS A 89 -36.77 8.55 -14.97
C LYS A 89 -35.60 8.43 -15.92
N ARG A 90 -34.52 7.82 -15.44
CA ARG A 90 -33.35 7.42 -16.22
C ARG A 90 -33.01 5.96 -15.92
N ILE A 91 -32.84 5.17 -16.97
CA ILE A 91 -32.53 3.74 -16.93
C ILE A 91 -31.14 3.56 -17.54
N VAL A 92 -30.22 2.97 -16.78
CA VAL A 92 -28.80 2.90 -17.12
C VAL A 92 -28.38 1.44 -17.35
N TYR A 93 -27.67 1.22 -18.46
CA TYR A 93 -27.06 -0.05 -18.84
C TYR A 93 -25.54 0.16 -18.94
N ILE A 94 -24.84 -0.09 -17.84
CA ILE A 94 -23.43 0.28 -17.66
C ILE A 94 -22.54 -0.44 -18.66
N ASP A 95 -22.67 -1.77 -18.76
CA ASP A 95 -21.86 -2.59 -19.68
C ASP A 95 -22.16 -2.29 -21.16
N LYS A 96 -23.33 -1.73 -21.46
CA LYS A 96 -23.72 -1.32 -22.82
C LYS A 96 -23.38 0.13 -23.12
N LYS A 97 -22.94 0.91 -22.13
CA LYS A 97 -22.73 2.36 -22.22
C LYS A 97 -23.96 3.09 -22.78
N VAL A 98 -25.16 2.71 -22.33
CA VAL A 98 -26.45 3.27 -22.77
C VAL A 98 -27.26 3.81 -21.59
N ILE A 99 -27.89 4.96 -21.79
CA ILE A 99 -28.88 5.54 -20.87
C ILE A 99 -30.19 5.73 -21.62
N SER A 100 -31.31 5.48 -20.96
CA SER A 100 -32.66 5.60 -21.52
C SER A 100 -33.58 6.42 -20.63
N ASP A 101 -34.50 7.18 -21.22
CA ASP A 101 -35.63 7.79 -20.52
C ASP A 101 -36.89 6.89 -20.47
N GLY A 102 -36.78 5.66 -20.97
CA GLY A 102 -37.86 4.68 -21.13
C GLY A 102 -38.40 4.58 -22.56
N LYS A 103 -38.13 5.55 -23.43
CA LYS A 103 -38.53 5.54 -24.85
C LYS A 103 -37.31 5.69 -25.77
N ASN A 104 -36.50 6.69 -25.47
CA ASN A 104 -35.32 7.04 -26.22
C ASN A 104 -34.07 6.65 -25.44
N CYS A 105 -32.98 6.45 -26.19
CA CYS A 105 -31.69 6.01 -25.69
C CYS A 105 -30.59 6.95 -26.18
N GLY A 106 -29.63 7.23 -25.29
CA GLY A 106 -28.38 7.90 -25.61
C GLY A 106 -27.19 6.99 -25.34
N SER A 107 -26.22 7.00 -26.25
CA SER A 107 -24.92 6.39 -26.02
C SER A 107 -24.09 7.31 -25.12
N VAL A 108 -23.41 6.73 -24.13
CA VAL A 108 -22.51 7.46 -23.24
C VAL A 108 -21.09 7.29 -23.71
N THR A 109 -20.41 8.41 -23.94
CA THR A 109 -18.98 8.46 -24.18
C THR A 109 -18.24 8.74 -22.86
N GLY A 110 -17.02 8.21 -22.73
CA GLY A 110 -16.19 8.39 -21.53
C GLY A 110 -16.50 7.42 -20.37
N HIS A 111 -15.90 7.71 -19.22
CA HIS A 111 -15.87 6.81 -18.05
C HIS A 111 -16.82 7.20 -16.91
N GLY A 112 -17.52 8.34 -17.03
CA GLY A 112 -18.42 8.83 -15.98
C GLY A 112 -19.58 7.89 -15.65
N ILE A 113 -20.00 7.04 -16.62
CA ILE A 113 -21.03 6.01 -16.39
C ILE A 113 -20.65 5.02 -15.29
N TYR A 114 -19.34 4.76 -15.10
CA TYR A 114 -18.86 3.85 -14.06
C TYR A 114 -18.83 4.48 -12.66
N GLN A 115 -19.06 5.80 -12.56
CA GLN A 115 -19.12 6.54 -11.28
C GLN A 115 -20.56 6.71 -10.77
N LEU A 116 -21.55 6.15 -11.47
CA LEU A 116 -22.95 6.20 -11.04
C LEU A 116 -23.20 5.30 -9.81
N PRO A 117 -23.91 5.79 -8.78
CA PRO A 117 -24.02 5.09 -7.52
C PRO A 117 -25.01 3.93 -7.59
N LEU A 118 -24.49 2.70 -7.51
CA LEU A 118 -25.31 1.48 -7.44
C LEU A 118 -25.78 1.12 -6.02
N HIS A 119 -25.26 1.77 -4.99
CA HIS A 119 -25.45 1.42 -3.58
C HIS A 119 -25.38 2.67 -2.70
N ARG A 120 -26.09 2.72 -1.57
CA ARG A 120 -26.09 3.89 -0.68
C ARG A 120 -24.69 4.31 -0.20
N ASN A 121 -23.77 3.37 -0.04
CA ASN A 121 -22.40 3.61 0.46
C ASN A 121 -21.59 4.58 -0.41
N TRP A 122 -22.01 4.82 -1.65
CA TRP A 122 -21.45 5.86 -2.51
C TRP A 122 -21.54 7.27 -1.96
N PHE A 123 -22.50 7.49 -1.06
CA PHE A 123 -22.77 8.77 -0.43
C PHE A 123 -22.03 8.95 0.91
N GLU A 124 -21.29 7.94 1.40
CA GLU A 124 -20.49 8.01 2.66
C GLU A 124 -19.37 9.05 2.63
N GLY A 125 -19.09 9.66 1.47
CA GLY A 125 -17.98 10.61 1.30
C GLY A 125 -16.61 9.93 1.32
N LYS A 126 -15.59 10.79 1.42
CA LYS A 126 -14.19 10.37 1.46
C LYS A 126 -13.87 9.72 2.79
N LYS A 127 -13.17 8.58 2.75
CA LYS A 127 -12.71 7.89 3.95
C LYS A 127 -11.39 7.20 3.71
N THR A 128 -10.59 7.06 4.76
CA THR A 128 -9.37 6.26 4.72
C THR A 128 -9.65 4.88 5.29
N VAL A 129 -9.14 3.86 4.61
CA VAL A 129 -9.25 2.46 5.04
C VAL A 129 -7.87 1.81 5.06
N THR A 130 -7.72 0.82 5.93
CA THR A 130 -6.48 0.05 6.03
C THR A 130 -6.60 -1.27 5.29
N ILE A 131 -5.71 -1.48 4.32
CA ILE A 131 -5.44 -2.78 3.69
C ILE A 131 -4.30 -3.42 4.47
N GLY A 132 -4.65 -4.16 5.53
CA GLY A 132 -3.65 -4.88 6.32
C GLY A 132 -2.93 -5.91 5.46
N LEU A 133 -1.60 -6.04 5.65
CA LEU A 133 -0.77 -7.03 4.93
C LEU A 133 -0.46 -8.28 5.76
N GLY A 134 -0.88 -8.32 7.02
CA GLY A 134 -0.64 -9.45 7.93
C GLY A 134 0.84 -9.74 8.14
N ASP A 135 1.16 -11.02 8.34
CA ASP A 135 2.54 -11.50 8.49
C ASP A 135 3.14 -12.01 7.17
N SER A 136 2.34 -12.12 6.11
CA SER A 136 2.82 -12.45 4.77
C SER A 136 1.86 -11.93 3.70
N PHE A 137 2.43 -11.50 2.57
CA PHE A 137 1.65 -11.10 1.41
C PHE A 137 2.41 -11.36 0.10
N SER A 138 1.67 -11.47 -0.99
CA SER A 138 2.22 -11.58 -2.34
C SER A 138 1.53 -10.61 -3.30
N VAL A 139 2.30 -10.13 -4.26
CA VAL A 139 1.80 -9.32 -5.37
C VAL A 139 1.84 -10.15 -6.64
N TRP A 140 0.73 -10.19 -7.34
CA TRP A 140 0.55 -10.95 -8.57
C TRP A 140 0.13 -10.03 -9.70
N LYS A 141 0.63 -10.28 -10.91
CA LYS A 141 0.25 -9.55 -12.11
C LYS A 141 0.11 -10.52 -13.26
N ASP A 142 -0.99 -10.43 -14.00
CA ASP A 142 -1.29 -11.30 -15.15
C ASP A 142 -1.15 -12.80 -14.82
N GLY A 143 -1.62 -13.18 -13.62
CA GLY A 143 -1.56 -14.56 -13.12
C GLY A 143 -0.18 -15.03 -12.66
N ARG A 144 0.86 -14.18 -12.72
CA ARG A 144 2.23 -14.50 -12.30
C ARG A 144 2.57 -13.85 -10.96
N LEU A 145 3.29 -14.57 -10.12
CA LEU A 145 3.86 -14.02 -8.89
C LEU A 145 4.93 -12.99 -9.25
N VAL A 146 4.80 -11.78 -8.73
CA VAL A 146 5.76 -10.68 -8.92
C VAL A 146 6.77 -10.67 -7.77
N VAL A 147 6.25 -10.63 -6.54
CA VAL A 147 7.03 -10.63 -5.30
C VAL A 147 6.19 -11.25 -4.18
N GLU A 148 6.88 -11.81 -3.19
CA GLU A 148 6.27 -12.35 -1.98
C GLU A 148 7.12 -11.98 -0.77
N PHE A 149 6.47 -11.53 0.30
CA PHE A 149 7.12 -11.07 1.52
C PHE A 149 6.54 -11.77 2.74
N ASP A 150 7.43 -12.09 3.69
CA ASP A 150 7.10 -12.51 5.04
C ASP A 150 7.63 -11.48 6.05
N LYS A 151 6.90 -11.34 7.15
CA LYS A 151 7.35 -10.59 8.31
C LYS A 151 8.16 -11.53 9.21
N THR A 152 9.33 -11.06 9.59
CA THR A 152 10.27 -11.75 10.49
C THR A 152 10.52 -10.88 11.73
N ASP A 153 11.25 -11.41 12.71
CA ASP A 153 11.70 -10.64 13.88
C ASP A 153 12.54 -9.41 13.48
N PHE A 154 13.16 -9.46 12.29
CA PHE A 154 14.00 -8.39 11.73
C PHE A 154 13.23 -7.49 10.75
N GLY A 155 11.90 -7.61 10.69
CA GLY A 155 11.03 -6.88 9.78
C GLY A 155 10.66 -7.68 8.53
N TRP A 156 10.18 -6.97 7.51
CA TRP A 156 9.77 -7.59 6.25
C TRP A 156 10.96 -8.16 5.49
N ARG A 157 10.73 -9.26 4.78
CA ARG A 157 11.73 -9.92 3.94
C ARG A 157 11.08 -10.56 2.73
N ASN A 158 11.71 -10.45 1.56
CA ASN A 158 11.26 -11.21 0.39
C ASN A 158 11.54 -12.71 0.59
N LYS A 159 10.59 -13.57 0.19
CA LYS A 159 10.75 -15.02 0.28
C LYS A 159 11.86 -15.55 -0.62
N ASP A 160 12.08 -14.93 -1.77
CA ASP A 160 13.24 -15.20 -2.61
C ASP A 160 14.48 -14.54 -2.00
N ARG A 161 15.44 -15.37 -1.56
CA ARG A 161 16.69 -14.91 -0.94
C ARG A 161 17.59 -14.15 -1.92
N ASP A 162 17.41 -14.38 -3.22
CA ASP A 162 18.19 -13.74 -4.27
C ASP A 162 17.51 -12.48 -4.80
N PHE A 163 16.36 -12.10 -4.22
CA PHE A 163 15.64 -10.89 -4.53
C PHE A 163 16.04 -9.75 -3.60
N PHE A 164 16.64 -8.71 -4.17
CA PHE A 164 16.97 -7.48 -3.46
C PHE A 164 15.84 -6.47 -3.61
N THR A 165 15.24 -6.09 -2.49
CA THR A 165 14.07 -5.23 -2.43
C THR A 165 14.44 -3.75 -2.55
N ASN A 166 13.75 -3.03 -3.42
CA ASN A 166 13.71 -1.58 -3.41
C ASN A 166 12.92 -1.12 -2.17
N TRP A 167 13.63 -0.92 -1.06
CA TRP A 167 13.04 -0.55 0.22
C TRP A 167 12.33 0.81 0.21
N GLU A 168 12.75 1.75 -0.64
CA GLU A 168 12.03 3.02 -0.81
C GLU A 168 10.65 2.77 -1.40
N PHE A 169 10.58 2.01 -2.49
CA PHE A 169 9.33 1.63 -3.12
C PHE A 169 8.45 0.80 -2.18
N PHE A 170 9.03 -0.20 -1.52
CA PHE A 170 8.35 -1.07 -0.56
C PHE A 170 7.70 -0.25 0.57
N ASN A 171 8.41 0.72 1.14
CA ASN A 171 7.86 1.57 2.21
C ASN A 171 6.73 2.47 1.72
N LYS A 172 6.83 3.02 0.50
CA LYS A 172 5.72 3.76 -0.13
C LYS A 172 4.50 2.86 -0.32
N PHE A 173 4.70 1.63 -0.76
CA PHE A 173 3.64 0.63 -0.90
C PHE A 173 2.99 0.27 0.45
N LEU A 174 3.79 0.03 1.49
CA LEU A 174 3.30 -0.21 2.86
C LEU A 174 2.43 0.94 3.37
N HIS A 175 2.88 2.18 3.18
CA HIS A 175 2.13 3.34 3.63
C HIS A 175 0.83 3.52 2.84
N ALA A 176 0.87 3.39 1.52
CA ALA A 176 -0.29 3.53 0.66
C ALA A 176 -1.37 2.46 0.90
N THR A 177 -0.98 1.27 1.35
CA THR A 177 -1.92 0.20 1.73
C THR A 177 -2.46 0.40 3.15
N LYS A 178 -1.63 0.89 4.08
CA LYS A 178 -2.04 1.17 5.46
C LYS A 178 -3.08 2.29 5.54
N ASP A 179 -2.90 3.33 4.75
CA ASP A 179 -3.69 4.57 4.78
C ASP A 179 -4.34 4.81 3.40
N PHE A 180 -5.06 3.81 2.87
CA PHE A 180 -5.67 3.87 1.54
C PHE A 180 -6.87 4.82 1.53
N PRO A 181 -6.81 5.98 0.83
CA PRO A 181 -7.93 6.90 0.78
C PRO A 181 -8.90 6.49 -0.32
N ILE A 182 -10.17 6.37 0.02
CA ILE A 182 -11.28 6.20 -0.91
C ILE A 182 -11.80 7.59 -1.26
N ASP A 183 -11.44 8.08 -2.44
CA ASP A 183 -11.93 9.35 -2.96
C ASP A 183 -13.36 9.19 -3.51
N PHE A 184 -13.54 8.20 -4.37
CA PHE A 184 -14.82 7.80 -4.94
C PHE A 184 -14.83 6.28 -5.09
N ARG A 185 -15.96 5.67 -5.41
CA ARG A 185 -15.99 4.25 -5.79
C ARG A 185 -16.08 4.17 -7.32
N VAL A 186 -16.09 2.99 -7.94
CA VAL A 186 -16.45 2.80 -9.35
C VAL A 186 -17.06 1.43 -9.59
N HIS A 187 -17.82 1.30 -10.68
CA HIS A 187 -18.36 0.02 -11.13
C HIS A 187 -17.25 -0.96 -11.51
N PRO A 188 -17.34 -2.27 -11.20
CA PRO A 188 -16.32 -3.25 -11.56
C PRO A 188 -16.02 -3.34 -13.06
N SER A 189 -17.01 -3.04 -13.92
CA SER A 189 -16.78 -3.02 -15.37
C SER A 189 -15.77 -1.98 -15.83
N ALA A 190 -15.49 -0.95 -15.01
CA ALA A 190 -14.39 -0.02 -15.28
C ALA A 190 -13.06 -0.77 -15.41
N ALA A 191 -12.87 -1.88 -14.69
CA ALA A 191 -11.62 -2.66 -14.70
C ALA A 191 -11.33 -3.38 -16.02
N LYS A 192 -12.35 -3.68 -16.85
CA LYS A 192 -12.21 -4.56 -18.02
C LYS A 192 -11.23 -4.01 -19.06
N GLU A 193 -10.99 -2.71 -19.06
CA GLU A 193 -10.22 -1.99 -20.07
C GLU A 193 -8.78 -1.67 -19.62
N TYR A 194 -8.36 -2.06 -18.40
CA TYR A 194 -7.11 -1.57 -17.81
C TYR A 194 -6.21 -2.63 -17.17
N THR A 195 -4.94 -2.23 -16.98
CA THR A 195 -3.94 -2.99 -16.22
C THR A 195 -4.43 -3.23 -14.78
N SER A 196 -4.17 -4.43 -14.29
CA SER A 196 -4.51 -4.82 -12.93
C SER A 196 -3.37 -5.59 -12.27
N PHE A 197 -3.38 -5.61 -10.94
CA PHE A 197 -2.57 -6.52 -10.14
C PHE A 197 -3.37 -6.97 -8.93
N GLU A 198 -2.91 -8.03 -8.29
CA GLU A 198 -3.56 -8.59 -7.10
C GLU A 198 -2.60 -8.57 -5.93
N LEU A 199 -3.07 -8.04 -4.81
CA LEU A 199 -2.46 -8.24 -3.51
C LEU A 199 -3.18 -9.42 -2.84
N ARG A 200 -2.43 -10.48 -2.54
CA ARG A 200 -2.95 -11.68 -1.88
C ARG A 200 -2.32 -11.82 -0.50
N GLN A 201 -3.17 -12.08 0.49
CA GLN A 201 -2.76 -12.19 1.89
C GLN A 201 -3.66 -13.22 2.60
N GLY A 202 -3.09 -14.37 2.97
CA GLY A 202 -3.87 -15.50 3.47
C GLY A 202 -4.99 -15.88 2.49
N GLY A 203 -6.23 -15.91 2.97
CA GLY A 203 -7.41 -16.14 2.14
C GLY A 203 -8.01 -14.89 1.46
N ARG A 204 -7.42 -13.70 1.65
CA ARG A 204 -7.95 -12.44 1.11
C ARG A 204 -7.22 -12.07 -0.18
N LYS A 205 -7.99 -11.59 -1.15
CA LYS A 205 -7.52 -11.09 -2.43
C LYS A 205 -8.06 -9.68 -2.65
N PHE A 206 -7.15 -8.73 -2.87
CA PHE A 206 -7.47 -7.36 -3.25
C PHE A 206 -7.02 -7.15 -4.69
N THR A 207 -7.96 -6.86 -5.58
CA THR A 207 -7.64 -6.61 -6.99
C THR A 207 -7.57 -5.13 -7.23
N PHE A 208 -6.38 -4.64 -7.56
CA PHE A 208 -6.14 -3.25 -7.92
C PHE A 208 -6.21 -3.12 -9.44
N VAL A 209 -6.96 -2.13 -9.92
CA VAL A 209 -7.16 -1.84 -11.33
C VAL A 209 -6.88 -0.36 -11.57
N LYS A 210 -6.13 -0.04 -12.63
CA LYS A 210 -5.95 1.35 -13.04
C LYS A 210 -7.27 1.83 -13.63
N VAL A 211 -7.79 2.99 -13.23
CA VAL A 211 -9.10 3.51 -13.73
C VAL A 211 -9.00 4.93 -14.28
N GLY A 212 -7.78 5.45 -14.39
CA GLY A 212 -7.43 6.74 -14.96
C GLY A 212 -5.91 6.86 -15.06
N GLU A 213 -5.39 8.01 -15.48
CA GLU A 213 -3.94 8.22 -15.62
C GLU A 213 -3.20 8.06 -14.30
N THR A 214 -3.76 8.63 -13.24
CA THR A 214 -3.19 8.69 -11.87
C THR A 214 -4.08 8.06 -10.82
N THR A 215 -5.11 7.31 -11.22
CA THR A 215 -6.09 6.73 -10.28
C THR A 215 -6.09 5.22 -10.35
N TRP A 216 -5.97 4.60 -9.18
CA TRP A 216 -6.20 3.17 -9.01
C TRP A 216 -7.46 2.93 -8.19
N ALA A 217 -8.18 1.88 -8.52
CA ALA A 217 -9.29 1.40 -7.71
C ALA A 217 -9.02 -0.01 -7.20
N VAL A 218 -9.40 -0.29 -5.96
CA VAL A 218 -9.24 -1.60 -5.33
C VAL A 218 -10.59 -2.27 -5.15
N GLN A 219 -10.69 -3.53 -5.56
CA GLN A 219 -11.78 -4.41 -5.20
C GLN A 219 -11.47 -5.06 -3.84
N PHE A 220 -12.18 -4.62 -2.80
CA PHE A 220 -12.13 -5.27 -1.50
C PHE A 220 -12.82 -6.65 -1.56
N PRO A 221 -12.34 -7.66 -0.82
CA PRO A 221 -13.02 -8.95 -0.69
C PRO A 221 -14.50 -8.76 -0.31
N GLY A 222 -15.41 -9.34 -1.10
CA GLY A 222 -16.86 -9.26 -0.87
C GLY A 222 -17.53 -7.95 -1.31
N SER A 223 -16.77 -6.94 -1.76
CA SER A 223 -17.35 -5.69 -2.25
C SER A 223 -17.83 -5.83 -3.70
N PRO A 224 -19.09 -5.46 -4.02
CA PRO A 224 -19.59 -5.48 -5.39
C PRO A 224 -19.20 -4.22 -6.20
N TRP A 225 -18.39 -3.31 -5.61
CA TRP A 225 -17.82 -2.14 -6.27
C TRP A 225 -16.32 -2.02 -6.00
N LEU A 226 -15.65 -1.17 -6.76
CA LEU A 226 -14.26 -0.80 -6.58
C LEU A 226 -14.15 0.50 -5.79
N ALA A 227 -13.11 0.66 -4.97
CA ALA A 227 -12.83 1.89 -4.23
C ALA A 227 -11.64 2.61 -4.88
N ALA A 228 -11.86 3.77 -5.48
CA ALA A 228 -10.88 4.53 -6.23
C ALA A 228 -10.11 5.52 -5.35
N SER A 229 -8.82 5.69 -5.66
CA SER A 229 -7.88 6.54 -4.96
C SER A 229 -6.94 7.23 -5.95
N GLY A 230 -6.91 8.55 -5.92
CA GLY A 230 -5.93 9.34 -6.69
C GLY A 230 -4.52 9.29 -6.07
N ASN A 231 -4.43 9.09 -4.75
CA ASN A 231 -3.14 9.03 -4.04
C ASN A 231 -2.37 7.72 -4.29
N PHE A 232 -3.03 6.73 -4.87
CA PHE A 232 -2.42 5.47 -5.26
C PHE A 232 -1.86 5.53 -6.70
N GLY A 233 -1.88 6.70 -7.35
CA GLY A 233 -1.38 6.91 -8.72
C GLY A 233 0.12 6.68 -8.95
N ILE A 234 0.92 6.55 -7.89
CA ILE A 234 2.38 6.37 -7.97
C ILE A 234 2.83 5.02 -8.56
N PHE A 235 1.90 4.07 -8.73
CA PHE A 235 2.19 2.72 -9.19
C PHE A 235 1.81 2.58 -10.66
N GLU A 236 2.72 2.81 -11.60
CA GLU A 236 2.32 2.79 -13.02
C GLU A 236 2.05 1.40 -13.57
N ASP A 237 2.83 0.38 -13.14
CA ASP A 237 2.79 -0.94 -13.78
C ASP A 237 2.93 -2.14 -12.83
N MET A 238 3.22 -1.94 -11.53
CA MET A 238 3.46 -3.00 -10.54
C MET A 238 4.32 -4.18 -11.03
N SER A 239 5.22 -3.93 -11.99
CA SER A 239 6.10 -4.95 -12.55
C SER A 239 7.21 -5.31 -11.57
N GLN A 240 7.81 -6.48 -11.71
CA GLN A 240 8.88 -6.93 -10.81
C GLN A 240 10.03 -5.93 -10.72
N ARG A 241 10.33 -5.20 -11.81
CA ARG A 241 11.46 -4.26 -11.88
C ARG A 241 11.39 -3.14 -10.85
N ILE A 242 10.20 -2.63 -10.51
CA ILE A 242 10.09 -1.52 -9.54
C ILE A 242 10.35 -1.98 -8.10
N TRP A 243 10.16 -3.28 -7.85
CA TRP A 243 10.44 -3.92 -6.56
C TRP A 243 11.92 -4.26 -6.39
N ILE A 244 12.71 -4.29 -7.46
CA ILE A 244 14.13 -4.65 -7.42
C ILE A 244 14.96 -3.43 -7.02
N SER A 245 15.86 -3.62 -6.06
CA SER A 245 16.79 -2.59 -5.59
C SER A 245 17.68 -2.08 -6.73
N PRO A 246 17.88 -0.76 -6.87
CA PRO A 246 18.86 -0.24 -7.83
C PRO A 246 20.30 -0.68 -7.52
N LEU A 247 20.55 -1.17 -6.30
CA LEU A 247 21.85 -1.65 -5.82
C LEU A 247 22.02 -3.17 -5.99
N GLU A 248 21.08 -3.87 -6.64
CA GLU A 248 21.09 -5.32 -6.82
C GLU A 248 22.44 -5.84 -7.31
N LYS A 249 23.01 -5.24 -8.37
CA LYS A 249 24.27 -5.72 -8.96
C LYS A 249 25.41 -5.67 -7.96
N THR A 250 25.54 -4.57 -7.23
CA THR A 250 26.57 -4.38 -6.21
C THR A 250 26.36 -5.33 -5.02
N LEU A 251 25.11 -5.57 -4.61
CA LEU A 251 24.77 -6.55 -3.57
C LEU A 251 25.13 -7.99 -4.00
N ARG A 252 24.85 -8.36 -5.25
CA ARG A 252 25.22 -9.67 -5.82
C ARG A 252 26.74 -9.86 -5.83
N ILE A 253 27.51 -8.84 -6.20
CA ILE A 253 28.98 -8.90 -6.19
C ILE A 253 29.51 -9.24 -4.79
N ILE A 254 29.00 -8.59 -3.73
CA ILE A 254 29.48 -8.83 -2.37
C ILE A 254 29.16 -10.25 -1.92
N ARG A 255 27.98 -10.76 -2.29
CA ARG A 255 27.51 -12.10 -1.92
C ARG A 255 28.21 -13.22 -2.70
N ASP A 256 28.73 -12.95 -3.89
CA ASP A 256 29.40 -13.94 -4.72
C ASP A 256 30.81 -14.28 -4.18
N PRO A 257 31.05 -15.50 -3.66
CA PRO A 257 32.36 -15.90 -3.15
C PRO A 257 33.40 -16.06 -4.27
N LEU A 258 32.97 -16.19 -5.54
CA LEU A 258 33.86 -16.33 -6.70
C LEU A 258 34.30 -14.98 -7.28
N ALA A 259 33.63 -13.88 -6.89
CA ALA A 259 34.02 -12.55 -7.31
C ALA A 259 35.39 -12.17 -6.71
N ASN A 260 36.21 -11.48 -7.50
CA ASN A 260 37.55 -11.10 -7.08
C ASN A 260 37.52 -10.16 -5.84
N LEU A 261 38.55 -10.26 -5.00
CA LEU A 261 38.67 -9.53 -3.73
C LEU A 261 38.51 -8.01 -3.92
N ASP A 262 39.23 -7.40 -4.87
CA ASP A 262 39.22 -5.95 -5.11
C ASP A 262 37.83 -5.44 -5.51
N THR A 263 37.10 -6.21 -6.32
CA THR A 263 35.75 -5.89 -6.80
C THR A 263 34.74 -5.99 -5.67
N ARG A 264 34.87 -7.01 -4.81
CA ARG A 264 34.05 -7.14 -3.59
C ARG A 264 34.34 -6.01 -2.60
N THR A 265 35.60 -5.64 -2.37
CA THR A 265 35.98 -4.51 -1.51
C THR A 265 35.47 -3.17 -2.07
N LYS A 266 35.56 -2.95 -3.39
CA LYS A 266 34.98 -1.75 -4.04
C LYS A 266 33.47 -1.70 -3.86
N ALA A 267 32.77 -2.81 -4.08
CA ALA A 267 31.33 -2.91 -3.87
C ALA A 267 30.93 -2.64 -2.41
N LEU A 268 31.68 -3.17 -1.43
CA LEU A 268 31.46 -2.87 0.00
C LEU A 268 31.63 -1.38 0.31
N ARG A 269 32.68 -0.73 -0.23
CA ARG A 269 32.91 0.70 -0.03
C ARG A 269 31.79 1.54 -0.64
N GLU A 270 31.32 1.19 -1.83
CA GLU A 270 30.18 1.84 -2.48
C GLU A 270 28.92 1.75 -1.62
N LEU A 271 28.58 0.54 -1.15
CA LEU A 271 27.36 0.30 -0.36
C LEU A 271 27.44 0.79 1.08
N SER A 272 28.63 1.07 1.63
CA SER A 272 28.78 1.60 2.99
C SER A 272 28.00 2.91 3.22
N LYS A 273 27.73 3.66 2.15
CA LYS A 273 26.92 4.89 2.14
C LYS A 273 25.41 4.63 2.07
N HIS A 274 25.00 3.43 1.65
CA HIS A 274 23.61 3.05 1.39
C HIS A 274 23.18 1.91 2.33
N TRP A 275 23.07 2.25 3.62
CA TRP A 275 22.65 1.27 4.64
C TRP A 275 21.16 0.93 4.49
N GLY A 276 20.84 -0.36 4.36
CA GLY A 276 19.47 -0.85 4.24
C GLY A 276 19.36 -2.34 4.62
N PRO A 277 18.13 -2.88 4.73
CA PRO A 277 17.89 -4.25 5.19
C PRO A 277 18.62 -5.31 4.33
N ASP A 278 18.61 -5.17 3.01
CA ASP A 278 19.29 -6.12 2.11
C ASP A 278 20.80 -6.14 2.27
N LEU A 279 21.43 -4.96 2.39
CA LEU A 279 22.86 -4.88 2.65
C LEU A 279 23.18 -5.57 3.97
N ASN A 280 22.46 -5.23 5.03
CA ASN A 280 22.64 -5.83 6.35
C ASN A 280 22.51 -7.37 6.28
N TYR A 281 21.54 -7.89 5.54
CA TYR A 281 21.38 -9.31 5.30
C TYR A 281 22.57 -9.93 4.55
N VAL A 282 22.99 -9.34 3.43
CA VAL A 282 24.15 -9.82 2.65
C VAL A 282 25.42 -9.84 3.51
N LEU A 283 25.67 -8.78 4.27
CA LEU A 283 26.84 -8.68 5.14
C LEU A 283 26.85 -9.80 6.18
N ARG A 284 25.69 -10.11 6.78
CA ARG A 284 25.54 -11.21 7.75
C ARG A 284 25.78 -12.56 7.12
N GLU A 285 25.18 -12.82 5.96
CA GLU A 285 25.35 -14.08 5.25
C GLU A 285 26.83 -14.31 4.93
N VAL A 286 27.51 -13.32 4.36
CA VAL A 286 28.92 -13.40 3.98
C VAL A 286 29.84 -13.59 5.20
N VAL A 287 29.66 -12.81 6.26
CA VAL A 287 30.55 -12.90 7.43
C VAL A 287 30.41 -14.23 8.17
N LEU A 288 29.20 -14.82 8.17
CA LEU A 288 28.90 -16.10 8.81
C LEU A 288 29.23 -17.32 7.94
N THR A 289 29.39 -17.16 6.62
CA THR A 289 29.65 -18.28 5.69
C THR A 289 31.06 -18.85 5.88
N GLY A 290 31.17 -20.15 6.17
CA GLY A 290 32.46 -20.85 6.25
C GLY A 290 33.18 -20.85 4.90
N GLY A 291 34.49 -20.57 4.88
CA GLY A 291 35.32 -20.64 3.67
C GLY A 291 35.38 -19.37 2.81
N ASP A 292 34.67 -18.30 3.15
CA ASP A 292 34.83 -17.02 2.46
C ASP A 292 36.16 -16.32 2.83
N ASN A 293 36.62 -15.41 1.97
CA ASN A 293 37.86 -14.66 2.11
C ASN A 293 37.89 -13.83 3.42
N VAL A 294 38.92 -14.07 4.23
CA VAL A 294 39.08 -13.45 5.56
C VAL A 294 39.17 -11.92 5.49
N GLU A 295 39.80 -11.35 4.47
CA GLU A 295 39.93 -9.90 4.33
C GLU A 295 38.57 -9.24 4.04
N ILE A 296 37.73 -9.85 3.19
CA ILE A 296 36.34 -9.39 3.02
C ILE A 296 35.58 -9.46 4.34
N LYS A 297 35.71 -10.56 5.09
CA LYS A 297 35.04 -10.67 6.38
C LYS A 297 35.50 -9.60 7.37
N LYS A 298 36.79 -9.26 7.40
CA LYS A 298 37.33 -8.16 8.23
C LYS A 298 36.73 -6.81 7.83
N ASP A 299 36.63 -6.54 6.53
CA ASP A 299 35.97 -5.32 6.01
C ASP A 299 34.51 -5.24 6.48
N ILE A 300 33.77 -6.36 6.41
CA ILE A 300 32.39 -6.45 6.87
C ILE A 300 32.29 -6.24 8.39
N VAL A 301 33.17 -6.87 9.17
CA VAL A 301 33.23 -6.67 10.64
C VAL A 301 33.47 -5.20 10.98
N ASN A 302 34.38 -4.54 10.27
CA ASN A 302 34.64 -3.12 10.45
C ASN A 302 33.43 -2.24 10.08
N LEU A 303 32.71 -2.60 9.02
CA LEU A 303 31.49 -1.92 8.63
C LEU A 303 30.38 -2.09 9.67
N LEU A 304 30.14 -3.31 10.15
CA LEU A 304 29.18 -3.60 11.23
C LEU A 304 29.55 -2.87 12.52
N ARG A 305 30.84 -2.83 12.87
CA ARG A 305 31.37 -2.07 14.02
C ARG A 305 31.06 -0.58 13.92
N SER A 306 31.15 0.00 12.72
CA SER A 306 30.85 1.42 12.50
C SER A 306 29.35 1.75 12.63
N ARG A 307 28.48 0.74 12.65
CA ARG A 307 27.02 0.85 12.77
C ARG A 307 26.53 0.08 14.02
N PRO A 308 26.74 0.62 15.22
CA PRO A 308 26.61 -0.13 16.47
C PRO A 308 25.14 -0.38 16.88
N THR A 309 24.46 -1.33 16.26
CA THR A 309 23.11 -1.81 16.65
C THR A 309 23.19 -3.11 17.43
N ASP A 310 22.22 -3.39 18.32
CA ASP A 310 22.19 -4.66 19.10
C ASP A 310 22.27 -5.88 18.17
N GLU A 311 21.53 -5.81 17.08
CA GLU A 311 21.49 -6.80 16.02
C GLU A 311 22.87 -7.05 15.37
N ASN A 312 23.61 -5.99 15.03
CA ASN A 312 24.94 -6.11 14.44
C ASN A 312 25.94 -6.72 15.44
N PHE A 313 25.85 -6.37 16.73
CA PHE A 313 26.68 -7.00 17.75
C PHE A 313 26.30 -8.46 18.01
N LYS A 314 25.01 -8.82 17.96
CA LYS A 314 24.55 -10.23 18.01
C LYS A 314 25.18 -11.05 16.89
N VAL A 315 25.21 -10.52 15.67
CA VAL A 315 25.88 -11.14 14.51
C VAL A 315 27.37 -11.31 14.76
N LEU A 316 28.07 -10.27 15.25
CA LEU A 316 29.50 -10.37 15.54
C LEU A 316 29.80 -11.43 16.62
N VAL A 317 28.92 -11.61 17.61
CA VAL A 317 29.05 -12.74 18.57
C VAL A 317 28.81 -14.09 17.88
N ASP A 318 27.86 -14.18 16.95
CA ASP A 318 27.60 -15.42 16.22
C ASP A 318 28.76 -15.78 15.27
N VAL A 319 29.48 -14.79 14.72
CA VAL A 319 30.73 -15.00 13.96
C VAL A 319 31.80 -15.67 14.80
N LEU A 320 31.91 -15.34 16.10
CA LEU A 320 32.87 -16.00 16.98
C LEU A 320 32.64 -17.51 17.10
N LYS A 321 31.39 -17.98 16.90
CA LYS A 321 31.03 -19.40 16.97
C LYS A 321 31.26 -20.15 15.66
N THR A 322 31.38 -19.44 14.54
CA THR A 322 31.46 -20.04 13.20
C THR A 322 32.86 -20.03 12.61
N SER A 323 33.81 -19.26 13.18
CA SER A 323 35.19 -19.18 12.71
C SER A 323 36.17 -19.86 13.66
N THR A 324 37.19 -20.51 13.08
CA THR A 324 38.35 -21.08 13.79
C THR A 324 39.63 -20.27 13.57
N ASP A 325 39.59 -19.22 12.74
CA ASP A 325 40.74 -18.36 12.46
C ASP A 325 40.96 -17.38 13.62
N GLN A 326 42.01 -17.62 14.41
CA GLN A 326 42.27 -16.82 15.60
C GLN A 326 42.60 -15.35 15.31
N ALA A 327 43.26 -15.04 14.19
CA ALA A 327 43.56 -13.67 13.78
C ALA A 327 42.28 -12.91 13.39
N PHE A 328 41.34 -13.62 12.75
CA PHE A 328 40.01 -13.08 12.50
C PHE A 328 39.20 -12.92 13.79
N LEU A 329 39.20 -13.91 14.69
CA LEU A 329 38.53 -13.83 16.00
C LEU A 329 39.04 -12.65 16.84
N TYR A 330 40.35 -12.37 16.80
CA TYR A 330 40.94 -11.18 17.42
C TYR A 330 40.32 -9.88 16.87
N THR A 331 40.14 -9.80 15.55
CA THR A 331 39.50 -8.66 14.89
C THR A 331 38.04 -8.49 15.34
N VAL A 332 37.28 -9.59 15.41
CA VAL A 332 35.89 -9.58 15.85
C VAL A 332 35.76 -9.17 17.32
N THR A 333 36.59 -9.73 18.22
CA THR A 333 36.54 -9.35 19.64
C THR A 333 36.93 -7.90 19.88
N LYS A 334 37.89 -7.35 19.11
CA LYS A 334 38.15 -5.90 19.10
C LYS A 334 36.93 -5.08 18.69
N ALA A 335 36.20 -5.52 17.66
CA ALA A 335 34.98 -4.85 17.24
C ALA A 335 33.90 -4.88 18.33
N LEU A 336 33.69 -6.04 18.98
CA LEU A 336 32.74 -6.20 20.08
C LEU A 336 33.04 -5.28 21.27
N ARG A 337 34.33 -5.03 21.57
CA ARG A 337 34.75 -4.15 22.66
C ARG A 337 34.36 -2.68 22.48
N VAL A 338 33.93 -2.25 21.29
CA VAL A 338 33.35 -0.90 21.11
C VAL A 338 32.11 -0.72 21.99
N ARG A 339 31.31 -1.77 22.20
CA ARG A 339 30.09 -1.73 23.02
C ARG A 339 30.24 -2.39 24.38
N ASN A 340 31.20 -3.29 24.55
CA ASN A 340 31.57 -3.87 25.84
C ASN A 340 33.09 -3.75 26.08
N PRO A 341 33.59 -2.59 26.55
CA PRO A 341 35.02 -2.33 26.69
C PRO A 341 35.77 -3.32 27.59
N LYS A 342 35.07 -3.97 28.51
CA LYS A 342 35.63 -4.98 29.43
C LYS A 342 35.54 -6.41 28.92
N GLY A 343 34.95 -6.63 27.75
CA GLY A 343 34.82 -7.97 27.18
C GLY A 343 36.18 -8.61 26.83
N PRO A 344 36.26 -9.96 26.83
CA PRO A 344 37.51 -10.67 26.61
C PRO A 344 38.01 -10.51 25.17
N ILE A 345 39.33 -10.48 25.00
CA ILE A 345 40.00 -10.51 23.69
C ILE A 345 40.50 -11.93 23.44
N ILE A 346 40.20 -12.49 22.26
CA ILE A 346 40.80 -13.75 21.79
C ILE A 346 42.11 -13.41 21.07
N LEU A 347 43.23 -13.93 21.56
CA LEU A 347 44.57 -13.74 21.00
C LEU A 347 44.95 -14.92 20.11
N GLU A 348 45.85 -14.69 19.15
CA GLU A 348 46.40 -15.72 18.25
C GLU A 348 47.26 -16.79 18.97
N THR A 349 47.53 -16.60 20.26
CA THR A 349 48.27 -17.53 21.11
C THR A 349 47.37 -18.28 22.08
N ASP A 350 46.06 -18.00 22.09
CA ASP A 350 45.14 -18.66 23.00
C ASP A 350 44.94 -20.14 22.59
N HIS A 351 44.97 -21.04 23.56
CA HIS A 351 44.59 -22.43 23.36
C HIS A 351 43.06 -22.58 23.19
N ASP A 352 42.62 -23.62 22.50
CA ASP A 352 41.20 -23.85 22.15
C ASP A 352 40.24 -23.76 23.35
N ASP A 353 40.64 -24.26 24.52
CA ASP A 353 39.79 -24.21 25.73
C ASP A 353 39.62 -22.78 26.25
N VAL A 354 40.68 -21.97 26.16
CA VAL A 354 40.64 -20.54 26.49
C VAL A 354 39.75 -19.80 25.49
N VAL A 355 39.90 -20.09 24.20
CA VAL A 355 39.05 -19.51 23.14
C VAL A 355 37.57 -19.83 23.40
N LYS A 356 37.23 -21.09 23.67
CA LYS A 356 35.86 -21.52 24.00
C LYS A 356 35.31 -20.80 25.23
N SER A 357 36.11 -20.66 26.30
CA SER A 357 35.70 -19.91 27.50
C SER A 357 35.35 -18.45 27.16
N LYS A 358 36.21 -17.77 26.38
CA LYS A 358 35.98 -16.38 25.97
C LYS A 358 34.76 -16.23 25.06
N ILE A 359 34.51 -17.19 24.16
CA ILE A 359 33.30 -17.22 23.32
C ILE A 359 32.04 -17.38 24.19
N ASN A 360 32.10 -18.21 25.23
CA ASN A 360 30.99 -18.39 26.16
C ASN A 360 30.66 -17.09 26.92
N GLU A 361 31.66 -16.34 27.37
CA GLU A 361 31.46 -15.02 27.99
C GLU A 361 30.74 -14.05 27.03
N TRP A 362 31.18 -13.97 25.77
CA TRP A 362 30.51 -13.17 24.75
C TRP A 362 29.07 -13.64 24.47
N THR A 363 28.84 -14.95 24.50
CA THR A 363 27.51 -15.54 24.32
C THR A 363 26.57 -15.23 25.49
N LEU A 364 27.09 -15.17 26.72
CA LEU A 364 26.32 -14.72 27.88
C LEU A 364 25.99 -13.22 27.77
N TRP A 365 26.96 -12.40 27.37
CA TRP A 365 26.73 -10.96 27.14
C TRP A 365 25.69 -10.71 26.04
N ARG A 366 25.68 -11.50 24.95
CA ARG A 366 24.69 -11.42 23.87
C ARG A 366 23.24 -11.44 24.38
N ARG A 367 22.96 -12.13 25.49
CA ARG A 367 21.61 -12.23 26.11
C ARG A 367 21.15 -10.91 26.75
N GLN A 368 22.06 -9.96 26.96
CA GLN A 368 21.76 -8.64 27.51
C GLN A 368 21.40 -7.61 26.42
N LEU A 369 21.64 -7.96 25.14
CA LEU A 369 21.31 -7.11 23.99
C LEU A 369 19.80 -7.18 23.72
N LYS A 370 19.18 -6.04 23.42
CA LYS A 370 17.75 -5.97 23.13
C LYS A 370 17.41 -6.73 21.85
N ASP A 371 16.24 -7.34 21.83
CA ASP A 371 15.65 -7.95 20.62
C ASP A 371 15.19 -6.90 19.62
#